data_AF-A0A251VCW2-F1
#
_entry.id   AF-A0A251VCW2-F1
#
_cell.length_a   1.000
_cell.length_b   1.000
_cell.length_c   1.000
_cell.angle_alpha   90.00
_cell.angle_beta   90.00
_cell.angle_gamma   90.00
#
_symmetry.space_group_name_H-M   'P 1'
#
loop_
_entity.id
_entity.type
_entity.pdbx_description
1 polymer ?
#
loop_
_entity_poly.entity_id
_entity_poly.type
_entity_poly.pdbx_seq_one_letter_code
_entity_poly.pdbx_strand_id
1 'polypeptide(L)'
;MADVEVDVAAAGAPKKRTFKKFSFRGVDLDALLDMSTDELVKLFIARARRRFQRGLKRKPMALIKKLRKAKREAPAGEKPELVKTHL
;
A
#
# COMPACT_ATOMS: atom_id res chain seq x y z
N MET A 1 20.89 -2.08 -18.45
CA MET A 1 20.72 -3.08 -19.51
C MET A 1 19.39 -3.74 -19.27
N ALA A 2 18.52 -3.71 -20.27
CA ALA A 2 17.15 -4.16 -20.20
C ALA A 2 17.06 -5.55 -20.83
N ASP A 3 16.71 -6.56 -20.05
CA ASP A 3 16.37 -7.88 -20.55
C ASP A 3 14.87 -7.91 -20.83
N VAL A 4 14.53 -7.81 -22.12
CA VAL A 4 13.20 -8.09 -22.66
C VAL A 4 13.17 -9.57 -23.00
N GLU A 5 12.68 -10.41 -22.08
CA GLU A 5 12.36 -11.81 -22.39
C GLU A 5 11.02 -11.87 -23.12
N VAL A 6 11.07 -12.34 -24.37
CA VAL A 6 9.90 -12.62 -25.21
C VAL A 6 9.40 -14.03 -24.87
N ASP A 7 8.29 -14.12 -24.14
CA ASP A 7 7.61 -15.38 -23.84
C ASP A 7 6.90 -15.93 -25.10
N VAL A 8 7.48 -16.93 -25.75
CA VAL A 8 6.83 -17.73 -26.79
C VAL A 8 5.85 -18.71 -26.12
N ALA A 9 4.55 -18.45 -26.30
CA ALA A 9 3.47 -19.22 -25.70
C ALA A 9 3.33 -20.62 -26.33
N ALA A 10 3.66 -21.67 -25.55
CA ALA A 10 3.24 -23.04 -25.84
C ALA A 10 1.80 -23.27 -25.36
N ALA A 11 0.89 -23.54 -26.29
CA ALA A 11 -0.51 -23.83 -26.03
C ALA A 11 -0.66 -25.21 -25.36
N GLY A 12 -1.09 -25.25 -24.08
CA GLY A 12 -1.44 -26.50 -23.40
C GLY A 12 -0.95 -26.65 -21.95
N ALA A 13 -0.10 -25.75 -21.45
CA ALA A 13 0.32 -25.80 -20.04
C ALA A 13 -0.80 -25.30 -19.10
N PRO A 14 -1.11 -26.02 -18.00
CA PRO A 14 -2.03 -25.51 -16.99
C PRO A 14 -1.50 -24.17 -16.46
N LYS A 15 -2.38 -23.16 -16.47
CA LYS A 15 -2.02 -21.76 -16.18
C LYS A 15 -1.29 -21.71 -14.84
N LYS A 16 0.02 -21.45 -14.86
CA LYS A 16 0.86 -21.33 -13.65
C LYS A 16 0.12 -20.41 -12.68
N ARG A 17 -0.13 -20.89 -11.47
CA ARG A 17 -0.87 -20.14 -10.45
C ARG A 17 -0.09 -18.86 -10.16
N THR A 18 -0.51 -17.76 -10.78
CA THR A 18 0.14 -16.47 -10.57
C THR A 18 -0.13 -16.03 -9.14
N PHE A 19 0.94 -15.72 -8.42
CA PHE A 19 0.80 -15.08 -7.12
C PHE A 19 0.06 -13.77 -7.37
N LYS A 20 -1.17 -13.63 -6.85
CA LYS A 20 -1.95 -12.39 -6.99
C LYS A 20 -1.22 -11.30 -6.21
N LYS A 21 -0.39 -10.54 -6.91
CA LYS A 21 0.18 -9.31 -6.38
C LYS A 21 -0.96 -8.33 -6.13
N PHE A 22 -0.93 -7.65 -5.00
CA PHE A 22 -1.91 -6.63 -4.70
C PHE A 22 -1.72 -5.47 -5.67
N SER A 23 -2.81 -5.06 -6.32
CA SER A 23 -2.86 -3.86 -7.13
C SER A 23 -4.08 -3.04 -6.74
N PHE A 24 -3.90 -1.74 -6.52
CA PHE A 24 -4.99 -0.80 -6.29
C PHE A 24 -5.11 0.14 -7.47
N ARG A 25 -6.25 0.09 -8.18
CA ARG A 25 -6.53 0.95 -9.34
C ARG A 25 -5.43 0.95 -10.41
N GLY A 26 -4.82 -0.21 -10.65
CA GLY A 26 -3.75 -0.39 -11.63
C GLY A 26 -2.35 -0.03 -11.13
N VAL A 27 -2.19 0.35 -9.86
CA VAL A 27 -0.88 0.59 -9.22
C VAL A 27 -0.55 -0.59 -8.32
N ASP A 28 0.68 -1.10 -8.39
CA ASP A 28 1.16 -2.20 -7.55
C ASP A 28 1.46 -1.75 -6.12
N LEU A 29 1.67 -2.70 -5.21
CA LEU A 29 1.93 -2.38 -3.81
C LEU A 29 3.21 -1.58 -3.60
N ASP A 30 4.28 -1.94 -4.31
CA ASP A 30 5.59 -1.32 -4.13
C ASP A 30 5.56 0.15 -4.59
N ALA A 31 4.97 0.44 -5.76
CA ALA A 31 4.82 1.83 -6.20
C ALA A 31 3.84 2.63 -5.32
N LEU A 32 2.81 2.00 -4.73
CA LEU A 32 1.93 2.70 -3.78
C LEU A 32 2.67 3.16 -2.50
N LEU A 33 3.72 2.45 -2.09
CA LEU A 33 4.50 2.79 -0.89
C LEU A 33 5.48 3.93 -1.16
N ASP A 34 6.02 4.02 -2.38
CA ASP A 34 6.98 5.06 -2.79
C ASP A 34 6.28 6.35 -3.25
N MET A 35 4.98 6.28 -3.56
CA MET A 35 4.22 7.43 -4.04
C MET A 35 4.05 8.53 -2.99
N SER A 36 3.99 9.78 -3.45
CA SER A 36 3.63 10.90 -2.57
C SER A 36 2.16 10.80 -2.11
N THR A 37 1.86 11.37 -0.95
CA THR A 37 0.48 11.35 -0.42
C THR A 37 -0.49 12.08 -1.34
N ASP A 38 -0.04 13.13 -2.02
CA ASP A 38 -0.89 13.95 -2.90
C ASP A 38 -1.29 13.20 -4.18
N GLU A 39 -0.40 12.38 -4.72
CA GLU A 39 -0.68 11.52 -5.87
C GLU A 39 -1.59 10.35 -5.46
N LEU A 40 -1.30 9.72 -4.32
CA LEU A 40 -2.13 8.65 -3.77
C LEU A 40 -3.58 9.10 -3.53
N VAL A 41 -3.78 10.32 -3.02
CA VAL A 41 -5.12 10.89 -2.74
C VAL A 41 -5.95 11.08 -4.02
N LYS A 42 -5.32 11.26 -5.19
CA LYS A 42 -6.04 11.34 -6.48
C LYS A 42 -6.71 10.01 -6.84
N LEU A 43 -6.11 8.88 -6.44
CA LEU A 43 -6.66 7.54 -6.68
C LEU A 43 -7.90 7.23 -5.83
N PHE A 44 -8.10 7.90 -4.69
CA PHE A 44 -9.24 7.63 -3.81
C PHE A 44 -10.60 8.12 -4.33
N ILE A 45 -11.67 7.57 -3.77
CA ILE A 45 -13.06 8.05 -3.98
C ILE A 45 -13.26 9.45 -3.41
N ALA A 46 -14.32 10.14 -3.88
CA ALA A 46 -14.60 11.54 -3.55
C ALA A 46 -14.60 11.86 -2.04
N ARG A 47 -15.20 11.00 -1.21
CA ARG A 47 -15.28 11.21 0.25
C ARG A 47 -13.91 11.22 0.91
N ALA A 48 -13.05 10.24 0.57
CA ALA A 48 -11.71 10.15 1.12
C ALA A 48 -10.86 11.34 0.67
N ARG A 49 -10.93 11.69 -0.62
CA ARG A 49 -10.23 12.87 -1.16
C ARG A 49 -10.60 14.16 -0.42
N ARG A 50 -11.89 14.41 -0.19
CA ARG A 50 -12.37 15.57 0.58
C ARG A 50 -11.87 15.58 2.03
N ARG A 51 -11.75 14.41 2.68
CA ARG A 51 -11.20 14.31 4.04
C ARG A 51 -9.71 14.71 4.07
N PHE A 52 -8.92 14.23 3.11
CA PHE A 52 -7.49 14.56 3.04
C PHE A 52 -7.26 16.03 2.65
N GLN A 53 -8.04 16.58 1.71
CA GLN A 53 -7.98 18.01 1.34
C GLN A 53 -8.31 18.95 2.51
N ARG A 54 -9.24 18.55 3.39
CA ARG A 54 -9.53 19.30 4.63
C ARG A 54 -8.44 19.16 5.70
N GLY A 55 -7.51 18.22 5.52
CA GLY A 55 -6.44 17.93 6.46
C GLY A 55 -6.83 16.96 7.58
N LEU A 56 -5.85 16.17 8.01
CA LEU A 56 -5.97 15.31 9.18
C LEU A 56 -5.77 16.13 10.46
N LYS A 57 -6.79 16.15 11.32
CA LYS A 57 -6.72 16.82 12.64
C LYS A 57 -5.71 16.13 13.58
N ARG A 58 -5.50 16.71 14.76
CA ARG A 58 -4.52 16.20 15.74
C ARG A 58 -4.71 14.75 16.15
N LYS A 59 -5.95 14.28 16.38
CA LYS A 59 -6.21 12.90 16.83
C LYS A 59 -5.73 11.85 15.80
N PRO A 60 -6.15 11.89 14.50
CA PRO A 60 -5.61 10.97 13.49
C PRO A 60 -4.10 11.06 13.29
N MET A 61 -3.53 12.28 13.32
CA MET A 61 -2.08 12.46 13.17
C MET A 61 -1.29 11.84 14.33
N ALA A 62 -1.79 11.94 15.56
CA ALA A 62 -1.18 11.27 16.71
C ALA A 62 -1.21 9.74 16.56
N LEU A 63 -2.31 9.18 16.03
CA LEU A 63 -2.39 7.76 15.77
C LEU A 63 -1.37 7.31 14.72
N ILE A 64 -1.26 8.01 13.59
CA ILE A 64 -0.29 7.68 12.54
C ILE A 64 1.14 7.62 13.10
N LYS A 65 1.49 8.57 13.99
CA LYS A 65 2.80 8.57 14.67
C LYS A 65 3.00 7.33 15.56
N LYS A 66 2.00 6.95 16.35
CA LYS A 66 2.05 5.73 17.19
C LYS A 66 2.20 4.46 16.36
N LEU A 67 1.45 4.34 15.26
CA LEU A 67 1.53 3.18 14.36
C LEU A 67 2.91 3.06 13.69
N ARG A 68 3.47 4.18 13.22
CA ARG A 68 4.83 4.21 12.63
C ARG A 68 5.89 3.81 13.64
N LYS A 69 5.76 4.24 14.90
CA LYS A 69 6.66 3.86 15.99
C LYS A 69 6.58 2.35 16.26
N ALA A 70 5.37 1.82 16.48
CA ALA A 70 5.15 0.40 16.75
C ALA A 70 5.66 -0.51 15.62
N LYS A 71 5.48 -0.09 14.36
CA LYS A 71 5.99 -0.86 13.21
C LYS A 71 7.53 -0.84 13.11
N ARG A 72 8.18 0.25 13.52
CA ARG A 72 9.64 0.39 13.50
C ARG A 72 10.32 -0.42 14.60
N GLU A 73 9.71 -0.48 15.78
CA GLU A 73 10.25 -1.17 16.96
C GLU A 73 9.98 -2.68 16.93
N ALA A 74 9.05 -3.15 16.08
CA ALA A 74 8.74 -4.55 15.94
C ALA A 74 9.94 -5.36 15.39
N PRO A 75 10.26 -6.53 15.98
CA PRO A 75 11.31 -7.39 15.45
C PRO A 75 10.96 -7.92 14.06
N ALA A 76 11.99 -8.19 13.26
CA ALA A 76 11.83 -8.64 11.89
C ALA A 76 11.07 -9.98 11.85
N GLY A 77 10.01 -10.04 11.04
CA GLY A 77 9.17 -11.23 10.90
C GLY A 77 7.99 -11.31 11.87
N GLU A 78 7.96 -10.48 12.91
CA GLU A 78 6.85 -10.45 13.87
C GLU A 78 5.85 -9.33 13.59
N LYS A 79 4.65 -9.48 14.16
CA LYS A 79 3.61 -8.45 14.09
C LYS A 79 3.89 -7.36 15.13
N PRO A 80 3.67 -6.08 14.79
CA PRO A 80 3.83 -4.99 15.75
C PRO A 80 2.80 -5.06 16.88
N GLU A 81 3.11 -4.41 18.00
CA GLU A 81 2.20 -4.29 19.14
C GLU A 81 0.89 -3.56 18.76
N LEU A 82 -0.21 -3.97 19.41
CA LEU A 82 -1.55 -3.42 19.22
C LEU A 82 -1.67 -1.99 19.77
N VAL A 83 -2.01 -1.03 18.90
CA VAL A 83 -2.30 0.36 19.31
C VAL A 83 -3.81 0.54 19.51
N LYS A 84 -4.25 0.70 20.77
CA LYS A 84 -5.67 0.95 21.13
C LYS A 84 -6.11 2.37 20.75
N THR A 85 -7.28 2.52 20.14
CA THR A 85 -7.83 3.81 19.68
C THR A 85 -9.35 3.87 19.81
N HIS A 86 -9.90 5.07 20.05
CA HIS A 86 -11.35 5.37 19.99
C HIS A 86 -11.65 6.38 18.86
N LEU A 87 -10.82 6.35 17.81
CA LEU A 87 -10.79 7.38 16.77
C LEU A 87 -11.97 7.30 15.82
#